data_AF-X1LB73-F1
#
_entry.id   AF-X1LB73-F1
#
_cell.length_a   1.000
_cell.length_b   1.000
_cell.length_c   1.000
_cell.angle_alpha   90.00
_cell.angle_beta   90.00
_cell.angle_gamma   90.00
#
_symmetry.space_group_name_H-M   'P 1'
#
loop_
_entity.id
_entity.type
_entity.pdbx_description
1 polymer ?
#
loop_
_entity_poly.entity_id
_entity_poly.type
_entity_poly.pdbx_seq_one_letter_code
_entity_poly.pdbx_strand_id
1 'polypeptide(L)'
;MGLKTNITEMFGIKYPILAAPMGPFYTTDLTIAVSEAGGLGVLSHTNLFGKSSMSEMKKNMEYVVEHTDKPFGFNIRTSRMQLDAPGLCRAIPRFINYPMMK
;
A
#
# COMPACT_ATOMS: atom_id res chain seq x y z
N MET A 1 -17.95 16.58 9.00
CA MET A 1 -18.82 15.99 7.95
C MET A 1 -17.96 15.81 6.71
N GLY A 2 -17.91 14.62 6.08
CA GLY A 2 -17.07 14.34 4.91
C GLY A 2 -17.88 14.33 3.60
N LEU A 3 -17.22 14.54 2.46
CA LEU A 3 -17.85 14.47 1.13
C LEU A 3 -18.12 13.00 0.76
N LYS A 4 -19.38 12.61 0.65
CA LYS A 4 -19.78 11.26 0.24
C LYS A 4 -19.74 11.11 -1.28
N THR A 5 -19.01 10.10 -1.76
CA THR A 5 -18.80 9.76 -3.18
C THR A 5 -18.74 8.25 -3.40
N ASN A 6 -18.78 7.78 -4.65
CA ASN A 6 -18.57 6.37 -4.98
C ASN A 6 -17.21 5.84 -4.47
N ILE A 7 -16.18 6.69 -4.40
CA ILE A 7 -14.84 6.32 -3.89
C ILE A 7 -14.87 6.08 -2.39
N THR A 8 -15.56 6.93 -1.62
CA THR A 8 -15.69 6.74 -0.17
C THR A 8 -16.48 5.47 0.16
N GLU A 9 -17.50 5.14 -0.63
CA GLU A 9 -18.30 3.91 -0.43
C GLU A 9 -17.51 2.66 -0.85
N MET A 10 -16.81 2.71 -1.99
CA MET A 10 -16.04 1.58 -2.51
C MET A 10 -14.91 1.14 -1.57
N PHE A 11 -14.21 2.09 -0.94
CA PHE A 11 -13.08 1.79 -0.07
C PHE A 11 -13.38 1.88 1.42
N GLY A 12 -14.58 2.29 1.82
CA GLY A 12 -14.92 2.46 3.23
C GLY A 12 -14.14 3.58 3.94
N ILE A 13 -13.80 4.65 3.22
CA ILE A 13 -13.02 5.80 3.72
C ILE A 13 -13.90 7.04 3.95
N LYS A 14 -13.46 7.97 4.81
CA LYS A 14 -14.21 9.16 5.20
C LYS A 14 -14.13 10.30 4.18
N TYR A 15 -12.96 10.46 3.56
CA TYR A 15 -12.68 11.51 2.59
C TYR A 15 -12.23 10.89 1.27
N PRO A 16 -12.66 11.41 0.10
CA PRO A 16 -12.22 10.94 -1.21
C PRO A 16 -10.82 11.47 -1.55
N ILE A 17 -9.87 11.29 -0.62
CA ILE A 17 -8.48 11.76 -0.70
C ILE A 17 -7.60 10.53 -0.61
N LEU A 18 -6.78 10.34 -1.64
CA LEU A 18 -5.83 9.24 -1.75
C LEU A 18 -4.42 9.83 -1.71
N ALA A 19 -3.54 9.24 -0.91
CA ALA A 19 -2.13 9.61 -0.95
C ALA A 19 -1.49 9.02 -2.21
N ALA A 20 -0.85 9.86 -3.03
CA ALA A 20 -0.08 9.35 -4.16
C ALA A 20 1.10 8.49 -3.64
N PRO A 21 1.34 7.29 -4.19
CA PRO A 21 2.51 6.50 -3.85
C PRO A 21 3.78 7.20 -4.39
N MET A 22 4.75 7.42 -3.51
CA MET A 22 6.01 8.10 -3.79
C MET A 22 7.17 7.10 -3.77
N GLY A 23 7.08 6.05 -4.57
CA GLY A 23 8.19 5.11 -4.74
C GLY A 23 9.43 5.81 -5.34
N PRO A 24 10.66 5.36 -5.00
CA PRO A 24 11.01 4.16 -4.24
C PRO A 24 11.13 4.38 -2.72
N PHE A 25 10.49 5.41 -2.16
CA PHE A 25 10.61 5.75 -0.74
C PHE A 25 9.75 4.88 0.16
N TYR A 26 10.21 4.67 1.39
CA TYR A 26 9.42 4.07 2.46
C TYR A 26 8.33 5.07 2.88
N THR A 27 7.07 4.62 2.79
CA THR A 27 5.89 5.47 3.00
C THR A 27 4.93 4.87 4.03
N THR A 28 5.41 4.00 4.90
CA THR A 28 4.61 3.32 5.94
C THR A 28 3.92 4.32 6.85
N ASP A 29 4.67 5.25 7.46
CA ASP A 29 4.11 6.24 8.38
C ASP A 29 3.14 7.20 7.69
N LEU A 30 3.44 7.61 6.46
CA LEU A 30 2.54 8.43 5.66
C LEU A 30 1.24 7.66 5.31
N THR A 31 1.36 6.38 4.98
CA THR A 31 0.21 5.50 4.69
C THR A 31 -0.68 5.41 5.91
N ILE A 32 -0.11 5.10 7.08
CA ILE A 32 -0.83 5.01 8.35
C ILE A 32 -1.51 6.35 8.67
N ALA A 33 -0.77 7.45 8.62
CA ALA A 33 -1.30 8.77 8.96
C ALA A 33 -2.49 9.19 8.08
N VAL A 34 -2.43 8.91 6.77
CA VAL A 34 -3.51 9.24 5.83
C VAL A 34 -4.73 8.33 6.05
N SER A 35 -4.52 7.03 6.26
CA SER A 35 -5.60 6.09 6.56
C SER A 35 -6.30 6.42 7.89
N GLU A 36 -5.55 6.75 8.95
CA GLU A 36 -6.09 7.20 10.24
C GLU A 36 -6.82 8.54 10.17
N ALA A 37 -6.35 9.47 9.33
CA ALA A 37 -7.05 10.72 9.06
C ALA A 37 -8.38 10.52 8.29
N GLY A 38 -8.61 9.32 7.74
CA GLY A 38 -9.83 8.94 7.03
C GLY A 38 -9.76 9.08 5.52
N GLY A 39 -8.58 9.30 4.95
CA GLY A 39 -8.31 9.11 3.53
C GLY A 39 -7.91 7.67 3.22
N LEU A 40 -7.40 7.42 2.01
CA LEU A 40 -6.76 6.15 1.65
C LEU A 40 -5.25 6.36 1.60
N GLY A 41 -4.54 5.86 2.61
CA GLY A 41 -3.09 5.72 2.53
C GLY A 41 -2.71 4.73 1.42
N VAL A 42 -1.62 5.00 0.70
CA VAL A 42 -1.12 4.09 -0.34
C VAL A 42 0.36 3.83 -0.14
N LEU A 43 0.68 2.59 0.21
CA LEU A 43 2.03 2.13 0.41
C LEU A 43 2.78 2.05 -0.93
N SER A 44 3.98 2.62 -0.97
CA SER A 44 4.77 2.70 -2.21
C SER A 44 5.57 1.44 -2.49
N HIS A 45 5.75 1.14 -3.77
CA HIS A 45 6.79 0.21 -4.23
C HIS A 45 8.14 0.69 -3.70
N THR A 46 8.79 -0.13 -2.88
CA THR A 46 10.11 0.16 -2.32
C THR A 46 11.20 -0.51 -3.13
N ASN A 47 12.38 0.13 -3.19
CA ASN A 47 13.58 -0.35 -3.89
C ASN A 47 13.56 -0.22 -5.43
N LEU A 48 14.68 0.18 -6.03
CA LEU A 48 14.88 0.33 -7.48
C LEU A 48 15.59 -0.87 -8.14
N PHE A 49 16.30 -1.70 -7.37
CA PHE A 49 17.29 -2.65 -7.88
C PHE A 49 17.05 -4.12 -7.48
N GLY A 50 15.83 -4.47 -7.07
CA GLY A 50 15.29 -5.84 -7.12
C GLY A 50 15.87 -6.89 -6.16
N LYS A 51 16.99 -6.63 -5.48
CA LYS A 51 17.65 -7.65 -4.63
C LYS A 51 16.86 -7.98 -3.34
N SER A 52 15.96 -7.11 -2.89
CA SER A 52 15.18 -7.33 -1.65
C SER A 52 13.73 -6.84 -1.70
N SER A 53 13.22 -6.41 -2.86
CA SER A 53 11.95 -5.68 -2.94
C SER A 53 10.75 -6.48 -2.43
N MET A 54 10.74 -7.81 -2.60
CA MET A 54 9.67 -8.65 -2.06
C MET A 54 9.64 -8.67 -0.53
N SER A 55 10.80 -8.87 0.10
CA SER A 55 10.89 -8.92 1.57
C SER A 55 10.63 -7.55 2.18
N GLU A 56 11.10 -6.48 1.53
CA GLU A 56 10.86 -5.11 1.97
C GLU A 56 9.39 -4.72 1.84
N MET A 57 8.76 -5.05 0.70
CA MET A 57 7.34 -4.82 0.52
C MET A 57 6.51 -5.58 1.56
N LYS A 58 6.86 -6.85 1.83
CA LYS A 58 6.21 -7.64 2.87
C LYS A 58 6.33 -6.99 4.25
N LYS A 59 7.54 -6.63 4.69
CA LYS A 59 7.76 -5.96 5.98
C LYS A 59 6.99 -4.66 6.10
N ASN A 60 6.94 -3.87 5.03
CA ASN A 60 6.20 -2.62 5.02
C ASN A 60 4.69 -2.85 5.14
N MET A 61 4.15 -3.89 4.49
CA MET A 61 2.73 -4.25 4.62
C MET A 61 2.42 -4.75 6.04
N GLU A 62 3.27 -5.60 6.61
CA GLU A 62 3.14 -6.09 7.99
C GLU A 62 3.14 -4.91 8.98
N TYR A 63 4.10 -3.99 8.85
CA TYR A 63 4.16 -2.80 9.70
C TYR A 63 2.89 -1.93 9.59
N VAL A 64 2.34 -1.70 8.40
CA VAL A 64 1.09 -0.93 8.26
C VAL A 64 -0.07 -1.64 8.96
N VAL A 65 -0.21 -2.97 8.77
CA VAL A 65 -1.27 -3.77 9.41
C VAL A 65 -1.14 -3.80 10.94
N GLU A 66 0.09 -3.78 11.49
CA GLU A 66 0.33 -3.71 12.93
C GLU A 66 -0.07 -2.37 13.57
N HIS A 67 -0.18 -1.30 12.78
CA HIS A 67 -0.33 0.07 13.29
C HIS A 67 -1.64 0.77 12.86
N THR A 68 -2.47 0.16 12.01
CA THR A 68 -3.80 0.68 11.66
C THR A 68 -4.76 -0.43 11.23
N ASP A 69 -5.99 -0.36 11.72
CA ASP A 69 -7.12 -1.19 11.26
C ASP A 69 -7.85 -0.57 10.06
N LYS A 70 -7.43 0.62 9.60
CA LYS A 70 -8.07 1.35 8.51
C LYS A 70 -7.64 0.81 7.15
N PRO A 71 -8.53 0.87 6.14
CA PRO A 71 -8.17 0.44 4.80
C PRO A 71 -6.98 1.26 4.25
N PHE A 72 -6.09 0.58 3.55
CA PHE A 72 -4.98 1.17 2.81
C PHE A 72 -4.76 0.43 1.49
N GLY A 73 -4.15 1.10 0.54
CA GLY A 73 -3.73 0.53 -0.74
C GLY A 73 -2.23 0.32 -0.81
N PHE A 74 -1.76 -0.28 -1.90
CA PHE A 74 -0.35 -0.32 -2.24
C PHE A 74 -0.14 -0.14 -3.74
N ASN A 75 1.08 0.22 -4.13
CA ASN A 75 1.47 0.44 -5.51
C ASN A 75 2.64 -0.46 -5.92
N ILE A 76 2.63 -0.88 -7.18
CA ILE A 76 3.77 -1.50 -7.86
C ILE A 76 4.15 -0.60 -9.03
N ARG A 77 5.38 -0.12 -9.06
CA ARG A 77 5.91 0.72 -10.13
C ARG A 77 6.32 -0.19 -11.30
N THR A 78 5.86 0.09 -12.51
CA THR A 78 6.09 -0.78 -13.69
C THR A 78 6.99 -0.15 -14.75
N SER A 79 7.81 0.83 -14.36
CA SER A 79 8.77 1.47 -15.28
C SER A 79 9.78 0.47 -15.84
N ARG A 80 10.39 0.76 -16.99
CA ARG A 80 11.45 -0.06 -17.61
C ARG A 80 12.61 -0.38 -16.64
N MET A 81 12.90 0.50 -15.70
CA MET A 81 13.98 0.33 -14.72
C MET A 81 13.59 -0.54 -13.51
N GLN A 82 12.32 -0.92 -13.38
CA GLN A 82 11.79 -1.67 -12.24
C GLN A 82 11.65 -3.16 -12.58
N LEU A 83 12.79 -3.85 -12.62
CA LEU A 83 12.89 -5.23 -13.14
C LEU A 83 12.16 -6.29 -12.28
N ASP A 84 11.92 -5.97 -11.01
CA ASP A 84 11.24 -6.80 -10.02
C ASP A 84 9.71 -6.70 -10.05
N ALA A 85 9.13 -5.72 -10.77
CA ALA A 85 7.68 -5.49 -10.81
C ALA A 85 6.87 -6.75 -11.20
N PRO A 86 7.26 -7.55 -12.21
CA PRO A 86 6.56 -8.79 -12.52
C PRO A 86 6.60 -9.81 -11.37
N GLY A 87 7.68 -9.83 -10.59
CA GLY A 87 7.82 -10.67 -9.41
C GLY A 87 6.84 -10.27 -8.31
N LEU A 88 6.76 -8.97 -8.02
CA LEU A 88 5.82 -8.39 -7.06
C LEU A 88 4.36 -8.64 -7.44
N CYS A 89 3.99 -8.38 -8.70
CA CYS A 89 2.62 -8.62 -9.19
C CYS A 89 2.17 -10.07 -9.03
N ARG A 90 3.08 -11.04 -9.19
CA ARG A 90 2.77 -12.46 -8.99
C ARG A 90 2.72 -12.86 -7.52
N ALA A 91 3.60 -12.30 -6.69
CA ALA A 91 3.82 -12.77 -5.33
C ALA A 91 2.89 -12.13 -4.29
N ILE A 92 2.62 -10.82 -4.39
CA ILE A 92 1.81 -10.09 -3.40
C ILE A 92 0.40 -10.69 -3.23
N PRO A 93 -0.36 -11.05 -4.29
CA PRO A 93 -1.69 -11.65 -4.12
C PRO A 93 -1.67 -12.95 -3.31
N ARG A 94 -0.58 -13.72 -3.37
CA ARG A 94 -0.43 -14.95 -2.58
C ARG A 94 -0.21 -14.66 -1.10
N PHE A 95 0.47 -13.57 -0.78
CA PHE A 95 0.67 -13.11 0.59
C PHE A 95 -0.64 -12.64 1.21
N ILE A 96 -1.39 -11.79 0.50
CA ILE A 96 -2.66 -11.23 1.00
C ILE A 96 -3.70 -12.33 1.25
N ASN A 97 -3.76 -13.35 0.38
CA ASN A 97 -4.71 -14.45 0.51
C ASN A 97 -4.28 -15.56 1.47
N TYR A 98 -3.10 -15.47 2.09
CA TYR A 98 -2.63 -16.48 3.04
C TYR A 98 -3.19 -16.21 4.44
N PRO A 99 -3.67 -17.24 5.18
CA PRO A 99 -4.42 -17.09 6.44
C PRO A 99 -3.63 -16.51 7.63
N MET A 100 -2.42 -15.98 7.44
CA MET A 100 -1.63 -15.34 8.51
C MET A 100 -1.96 -13.85 8.73
N MET A 101 -2.89 -13.28 7.98
CA MET A 101 -3.41 -11.91 8.19
C MET A 101 -4.91 -11.91 8.55
N LYS A 102 -5.37 -12.93 9.27
CA LYS A 102 -6.67 -12.95 9.96
C LYS A 102 -6.46 -13.01 11.45
#